data_AF-H3AMS5-F1
#
_entry.id   AF-H3AMS5-F1
#
_cell.length_a   1.000
_cell.length_b   1.000
_cell.length_c   1.000
_cell.angle_alpha   90.00
_cell.angle_beta   90.00
_cell.angle_gamma   90.00
#
_symmetry.space_group_name_H-M   'P 1'
#
loop_
_entity.id
_entity.type
_entity.pdbx_description
1 polymer ?
#
loop_
_entity_poly.entity_id
_entity_poly.type
_entity_poly.pdbx_seq_one_letter_code
_entity_poly.pdbx_strand_id
1 'polypeptide(L)'
;NKTKQNKTKIMKLERTPSVVANAMSERPEIPEPSGDITADIKTILTSLQQISVAISDIKLCNKDTLDRLTSMETHLTESDERLSAAEACIVMLTSTVADLRDKIDDQENRAHRNNIRILGFPEGVEQGNPSKFLEEALPALLKLPAGTDISTERAHRSLAPRPGPGQRPRPFIIKLLRFPVKELLLRSARDLGTLEWEGHKILLFPDLSRALQDRRRQFLSVKRILRDKMIKYGLFYPATLRVTYKGMTSSFATAEEAEK
;
A
#
# COMPACT_ATOMS: atom_id res chain seq x y z
N ASN A 1 -20.06 -21.89 10.72
CA ASN A 1 -18.77 -22.50 11.12
C ASN A 1 -17.62 -21.68 10.58
N LYS A 2 -16.68 -21.26 11.46
CA LYS A 2 -15.45 -20.49 11.19
C LYS A 2 -15.58 -18.96 11.01
N THR A 3 -15.99 -18.21 12.05
CA THR A 3 -15.72 -16.75 12.12
C THR A 3 -15.84 -16.12 13.53
N LYS A 4 -15.53 -16.86 14.60
CA LYS A 4 -15.43 -16.29 15.97
C LYS A 4 -14.21 -16.84 16.74
N GLN A 5 -13.03 -16.81 16.13
CA GLN A 5 -11.76 -17.11 16.79
C GLN A 5 -10.68 -16.10 16.39
N ASN A 6 -10.99 -14.81 16.44
CA ASN A 6 -9.99 -13.76 16.60
C ASN A 6 -10.19 -13.16 17.99
N LYS A 7 -9.67 -13.84 19.00
CA LYS A 7 -9.39 -13.26 20.31
C LYS A 7 -7.89 -13.42 20.55
N THR A 8 -7.18 -12.29 20.39
CA THR A 8 -6.04 -11.91 21.24
C THR A 8 -5.15 -13.07 21.67
N LYS A 9 -4.25 -13.50 20.79
CA LYS A 9 -3.07 -14.26 21.19
C LYS A 9 -2.01 -13.28 21.68
N ILE A 10 -2.32 -12.57 22.75
CA ILE A 10 -1.30 -11.98 23.63
C ILE A 10 -0.58 -13.20 24.18
N MET A 11 0.69 -13.38 23.83
CA MET A 11 1.55 -14.33 24.53
C MET A 11 1.55 -13.91 25.99
N LYS A 12 0.71 -14.57 26.79
CA LYS A 12 0.83 -14.58 28.23
C LYS A 12 2.20 -15.20 28.47
N LEU A 13 3.17 -14.34 28.76
CA LEU A 13 4.36 -14.72 29.50
C LEU A 13 3.81 -15.34 30.78
N GLU A 14 3.81 -16.67 30.86
CA GLU A 14 3.56 -17.35 32.12
C GLU A 14 4.64 -16.85 33.07
N ARG A 15 4.27 -15.90 33.94
CA ARG A 15 5.04 -15.58 35.12
C ARG A 15 5.12 -16.90 35.89
N THR A 16 6.25 -17.57 35.76
CA THR A 16 6.65 -18.58 36.73
C THR A 16 6.49 -17.94 38.11
N PRO A 17 5.74 -18.56 39.02
CA PRO A 17 5.52 -17.98 40.33
C PRO A 17 6.89 -17.78 40.97
N SER A 18 7.18 -16.50 41.22
CA SER A 18 8.30 -16.04 42.01
C SER A 18 8.45 -16.93 43.23
N VAL A 19 9.55 -17.67 43.30
CA VAL A 19 9.96 -18.51 44.44
C VAL A 19 10.24 -17.65 45.70
N VAL A 20 10.08 -16.33 45.61
CA VAL A 20 10.36 -15.36 46.67
C VAL A 20 9.23 -15.28 47.72
N ALA A 21 8.10 -16.00 47.54
CA ALA A 21 6.98 -15.90 48.48
C ALA A 21 7.09 -16.76 49.75
N ASN A 22 8.11 -17.61 49.92
CA ASN A 22 8.13 -18.60 51.01
C ASN A 22 9.32 -18.54 51.98
N ALA A 23 10.05 -17.42 52.06
CA ALA A 23 11.15 -17.23 53.03
C ALA A 23 10.83 -16.24 54.17
N MET A 24 9.57 -15.82 54.32
CA MET A 24 9.13 -15.04 55.48
C MET A 24 8.43 -15.93 56.51
N SER A 25 9.19 -16.83 57.12
CA SER A 25 8.80 -17.46 58.38
C SER A 25 10.05 -17.78 59.19
N GLU A 26 10.00 -17.41 60.47
CA GLU A 26 11.02 -17.50 61.52
C GLU A 26 12.00 -16.32 61.62
N ARG A 27 11.54 -15.31 62.38
CA ARG A 27 12.39 -14.33 63.06
C ARG A 27 13.19 -15.11 64.13
N PRO A 28 14.53 -15.05 64.19
CA PRO A 28 15.26 -15.67 65.28
C PRO A 28 14.84 -14.98 66.59
N GLU A 29 14.26 -15.74 67.52
CA GLU A 29 14.04 -15.25 68.88
C GLU A 29 15.41 -14.89 69.49
N ILE A 30 15.53 -13.65 69.96
CA ILE A 30 16.73 -13.19 70.67
C ILE A 30 16.68 -13.87 72.05
N PRO A 31 17.67 -14.73 72.42
CA PRO A 31 17.65 -15.39 73.71
C PRO A 31 17.77 -14.35 74.83
N GLU A 32 16.90 -14.42 75.85
CA GLU A 32 17.01 -13.56 77.04
C GLU A 32 18.33 -13.83 77.78
N PRO A 33 18.99 -12.78 78.33
CA PRO A 33 20.31 -12.90 78.94
C PRO A 33 20.25 -13.80 80.18
N SER A 34 21.00 -14.91 80.13
CA SER A 34 20.92 -16.01 81.11
C SER A 34 21.64 -15.72 82.44
N GLY A 35 22.30 -14.56 82.57
CA GLY A 35 23.12 -14.21 83.73
C GLY A 35 24.48 -14.90 83.77
N ASP A 36 24.76 -15.85 82.87
CA ASP A 36 26.06 -16.46 82.63
C ASP A 36 26.72 -15.81 81.41
N ILE A 37 27.59 -14.83 81.67
CA ILE A 37 28.37 -14.07 80.67
C ILE A 37 29.09 -15.01 79.69
N THR A 38 29.52 -16.19 80.16
CA THR A 38 30.24 -17.17 79.35
C THR A 38 29.34 -17.88 78.34
N ALA A 39 28.07 -18.11 78.68
CA ALA A 39 27.07 -18.68 77.78
C ALA A 39 26.64 -17.67 76.72
N ASP A 40 26.46 -16.41 77.11
CA ASP A 40 26.10 -15.31 76.20
C ASP A 40 27.24 -15.00 75.20
N ILE A 41 28.51 -15.07 75.62
CA ILE A 41 29.66 -14.94 74.69
C ILE A 41 29.69 -16.09 73.67
N LYS A 42 29.37 -17.32 74.10
CA LYS A 42 29.31 -18.48 73.19
C LYS A 42 28.18 -18.32 72.16
N THR A 43 26.99 -17.89 72.56
CA THR A 43 25.88 -17.65 71.63
C THR A 43 26.19 -16.53 70.64
N ILE A 44 26.84 -15.44 71.08
CA ILE A 44 27.32 -14.37 70.19
C ILE A 44 28.35 -14.91 69.19
N LEU A 45 29.33 -15.72 69.62
CA LEU A 45 30.32 -16.32 68.71
C LEU A 45 29.66 -17.22 67.66
N THR A 46 28.68 -18.03 68.06
CA THR A 46 27.96 -18.91 67.12
C THR A 46 27.14 -18.11 66.10
N SER A 47 26.48 -17.03 66.52
CA SER A 47 25.70 -16.16 65.63
C SER A 47 26.61 -15.36 64.69
N LEU A 48 27.78 -14.90 65.15
CA LEU A 48 28.80 -14.27 64.28
C LEU A 48 29.34 -15.25 63.22
N GLN A 49 29.55 -16.53 63.58
CA GLN A 49 29.93 -17.57 62.61
C GLN A 49 28.82 -17.80 61.58
N GLN A 50 27.55 -17.88 62.01
CA GLN A 50 26.41 -18.02 61.09
C GLN A 50 26.27 -16.82 60.15
N ILE A 51 26.43 -15.59 60.65
CA ILE A 51 26.44 -14.37 59.83
C ILE A 51 27.58 -14.41 58.82
N SER A 52 28.78 -14.87 59.20
CA SER A 52 29.93 -14.97 58.30
C SER A 52 29.68 -15.94 57.14
N VAL A 53 29.02 -17.07 57.41
CA VAL A 53 28.60 -18.03 56.36
C VAL A 53 27.55 -17.38 55.45
N ALA A 54 26.50 -16.78 56.01
CA ALA A 54 25.45 -16.13 55.23
C ALA A 54 25.98 -14.99 54.34
N ILE A 55 26.93 -14.19 54.82
CA ILE A 55 27.60 -13.14 54.03
C ILE A 55 28.38 -13.76 52.86
N SER A 56 29.02 -14.92 53.08
CA SER A 56 29.76 -15.63 52.03
C SER A 56 28.81 -16.15 50.94
N ASP A 57 27.65 -16.70 51.33
CA ASP A 57 26.62 -17.17 50.39
C ASP A 57 26.00 -16.01 49.61
N ILE A 58 25.67 -14.90 50.28
CA ILE A 58 25.17 -13.68 49.62
C ILE A 58 26.19 -13.16 48.61
N LYS A 59 27.49 -13.17 48.95
CA LYS A 59 28.55 -12.75 48.04
C LYS A 59 28.61 -13.62 46.79
N LEU A 60 28.43 -14.94 46.94
CA LEU A 60 28.39 -15.86 45.81
C LEU A 60 27.16 -15.64 44.92
N CYS A 61 25.97 -15.51 45.53
CA CYS A 61 24.73 -15.21 44.82
C CYS A 61 24.81 -13.86 44.08
N ASN A 62 25.35 -12.82 44.72
CA ASN A 62 25.53 -11.52 44.09
C ASN A 62 26.45 -11.60 42.88
N LYS A 63 27.52 -12.41 42.96
CA LYS A 63 28.40 -12.66 41.82
C LYS A 63 27.65 -13.35 40.66
N ASP A 64 26.89 -14.42 40.94
CA ASP A 64 26.07 -15.08 39.90
C ASP A 64 25.06 -14.12 39.26
N THR A 65 24.37 -13.31 40.06
CA THR A 65 23.42 -12.31 39.51
C THR A 65 24.11 -11.27 38.64
N LEU A 66 25.32 -10.84 39.00
CA LEU A 66 26.11 -9.90 38.21
C LEU A 66 26.56 -10.52 36.88
N ASP A 67 27.01 -11.77 36.90
CA ASP A 67 27.43 -12.51 35.70
C ASP A 67 26.23 -12.70 34.74
N ARG A 68 25.05 -13.01 35.27
CA ARG A 68 23.80 -13.09 34.47
C ARG A 68 23.37 -11.73 33.93
N LEU A 69 23.50 -10.67 34.72
CA LEU A 69 23.11 -9.32 34.31
C LEU A 69 24.02 -8.80 33.20
N THR A 70 25.33 -8.99 33.29
CA THR A 70 26.29 -8.64 32.23
C THR A 70 26.03 -9.42 30.94
N SER A 71 25.70 -10.73 31.05
CA SER A 71 25.29 -11.52 29.88
C SER A 71 23.97 -11.03 29.25
N MET A 72 23.01 -10.57 30.06
CA MET A 72 21.77 -9.99 29.53
C MET A 72 22.03 -8.64 28.84
N GLU A 73 22.90 -7.81 29.39
CA GLU A 73 23.28 -6.52 28.79
C GLU A 73 23.91 -6.71 27.41
N THR A 74 24.83 -7.68 27.26
CA THR A 74 25.46 -7.96 25.95
C THR A 74 24.45 -8.50 24.93
N HIS A 75 23.53 -9.38 25.34
CA HIS A 75 22.46 -9.84 24.47
C HIS A 75 21.47 -8.74 24.08
N LEU A 76 21.21 -7.79 24.99
CA LEU A 76 20.35 -6.64 24.69
C LEU A 76 21.02 -5.70 23.69
N THR A 77 22.31 -5.39 23.84
CA THR A 77 23.04 -4.57 22.87
C THR A 77 23.08 -5.23 21.50
N GLU A 78 23.37 -6.54 21.43
CA GLU A 78 23.36 -7.28 20.16
C GLU A 78 21.97 -7.28 19.51
N SER A 79 20.91 -7.45 20.32
CA SER A 79 19.54 -7.43 19.82
C SER A 79 19.12 -6.04 19.32
N ASP A 80 19.54 -4.97 19.98
CA ASP A 80 19.27 -3.59 19.58
C ASP A 80 19.99 -3.23 18.27
N GLU A 81 21.25 -3.65 18.12
CA GLU A 81 22.00 -3.51 16.86
C GLU A 81 21.31 -4.24 15.71
N ARG A 82 20.86 -5.49 15.95
CA ARG A 82 20.11 -6.27 14.95
C ARG A 82 18.77 -5.63 14.61
N LEU A 83 18.07 -5.06 15.58
CA LEU A 83 16.80 -4.38 15.38
C LEU A 83 16.98 -3.11 14.54
N SER A 84 17.97 -2.28 14.89
CA SER A 84 18.34 -1.08 14.14
C SER A 84 18.71 -1.40 12.68
N ALA A 85 19.52 -2.44 12.46
CA ALA A 85 19.85 -2.91 11.11
C ALA A 85 18.62 -3.40 10.34
N ALA A 86 17.69 -4.10 11.00
CA ALA A 86 16.45 -4.55 10.39
C ALA A 86 15.53 -3.38 10.01
N GLU A 87 15.39 -2.37 10.87
CA GLU A 87 14.62 -1.16 10.60
C GLU A 87 15.19 -0.40 9.41
N ALA A 88 16.50 -0.21 9.34
CA ALA A 88 17.17 0.40 8.20
C ALA A 88 16.90 -0.37 6.90
N CYS A 89 16.95 -1.71 6.95
CA CYS A 89 16.64 -2.55 5.81
C CYS A 89 15.18 -2.40 5.36
N ILE A 90 14.23 -2.34 6.30
CA ILE A 90 12.81 -2.11 6.00
C ILE A 90 12.62 -0.76 5.30
N VAL A 91 13.26 0.32 5.78
CA VAL A 91 13.19 1.63 5.14
C VAL A 91 13.71 1.57 3.70
N MET A 92 14.86 0.93 3.48
CA MET A 92 15.39 0.74 2.12
C MET A 92 14.45 -0.09 1.23
N LEU A 93 13.89 -1.19 1.75
CA LEU A 93 12.96 -2.04 1.02
C LEU A 93 11.67 -1.31 0.65
N THR A 94 11.11 -0.51 1.57
CA THR A 94 9.90 0.28 1.27
C THR A 94 10.15 1.32 0.18
N SER A 95 11.32 1.98 0.21
CA SER A 95 11.75 2.90 -0.83
C SER A 95 11.89 2.21 -2.19
N THR A 96 12.62 1.09 -2.25
CA THR A 96 12.81 0.33 -3.50
C THR A 96 11.48 -0.20 -4.05
N VAL A 97 10.56 -0.65 -3.20
CA VAL A 97 9.22 -1.07 -3.63
C VAL A 97 8.42 0.09 -4.21
N ALA A 98 8.53 1.31 -3.64
CA ALA A 98 7.89 2.49 -4.21
C ALA A 98 8.45 2.81 -5.61
N ASP A 99 9.77 2.86 -5.75
CA ASP A 99 10.44 3.11 -7.03
C ASP A 99 10.07 2.07 -8.10
N LEU A 100 10.01 0.79 -7.73
CA LEU A 100 9.62 -0.28 -8.64
C LEU A 100 8.16 -0.15 -9.07
N ARG A 101 7.25 0.24 -8.16
CA ARG A 101 5.85 0.48 -8.51
C ARG A 101 5.72 1.61 -9.52
N ASP A 102 6.46 2.71 -9.33
CA ASP A 102 6.44 3.84 -10.26
C ASP A 102 7.01 3.46 -11.63
N LYS A 103 8.10 2.69 -11.67
CA LYS A 103 8.68 2.17 -12.91
C LYS A 103 7.72 1.23 -13.65
N ILE A 104 7.04 0.33 -12.95
CA ILE A 104 6.06 -0.59 -13.54
C ILE A 104 4.88 0.19 -14.12
N ASP A 105 4.35 1.17 -13.38
CA ASP A 105 3.24 2.00 -13.86
C ASP A 105 3.63 2.82 -15.10
N ASP A 106 4.83 3.40 -15.12
CA ASP A 106 5.36 4.14 -16.26
C ASP A 106 5.57 3.23 -17.48
N GLN A 107 6.11 2.02 -17.28
CA GLN A 107 6.25 1.01 -18.34
C GLN A 107 4.90 0.57 -18.92
N GLU A 108 3.91 0.30 -18.06
CA GLU A 108 2.56 -0.08 -18.48
C GLU A 108 1.93 1.04 -19.33
N ASN A 109 2.01 2.29 -18.87
CA ASN A 109 1.46 3.42 -19.62
C ASN A 109 2.19 3.70 -20.95
N ARG A 110 3.52 3.47 -21.02
CA ARG A 110 4.25 3.53 -22.28
C ARG A 110 3.80 2.43 -23.24
N ALA A 111 3.60 1.21 -22.76
CA ALA A 111 3.09 0.10 -23.56
C ALA A 111 1.67 0.36 -24.08
N HIS A 112 0.84 1.06 -23.29
CA HIS A 112 -0.54 1.44 -23.65
C HIS A 112 -0.62 2.75 -24.45
N ARG A 113 0.51 3.42 -24.75
CA ARG A 113 0.50 4.76 -25.35
C ARG A 113 -0.21 4.82 -26.70
N ASN A 114 -0.14 3.75 -27.50
CA ASN A 114 -0.82 3.64 -28.79
C ASN A 114 -2.20 2.97 -28.71
N ASN A 115 -2.64 2.62 -27.50
CA ASN A 115 -3.90 1.92 -27.30
C ASN A 115 -5.08 2.91 -27.12
N ILE A 116 -6.24 2.50 -27.63
CA ILE A 116 -7.54 3.13 -27.37
C ILE A 116 -8.49 2.07 -26.82
N ARG A 117 -9.27 2.48 -25.82
CA ARG A 117 -10.37 1.69 -25.28
C ARG A 117 -11.69 2.24 -25.81
N ILE A 118 -12.51 1.38 -26.43
CA ILE A 118 -13.79 1.75 -27.01
C ILE A 118 -14.92 1.00 -26.32
N LEU A 119 -15.91 1.74 -25.81
CA LEU A 119 -17.07 1.21 -25.09
C LEU A 119 -18.33 1.41 -25.93
N GLY A 120 -19.31 0.52 -25.76
CA GLY A 120 -20.67 0.70 -26.27
C GLY A 120 -21.05 -0.20 -27.43
N PHE A 121 -20.10 -0.74 -28.17
CA PHE A 121 -20.39 -1.67 -29.27
C PHE A 121 -21.03 -2.97 -28.74
N PRO A 122 -22.21 -3.38 -29.27
CA PRO A 122 -22.88 -4.62 -28.89
C PRO A 122 -21.98 -5.84 -29.07
N GLU A 123 -22.12 -6.88 -28.23
CA GLU A 123 -21.31 -8.11 -28.36
C GLU A 123 -21.62 -8.84 -29.67
N GLY A 124 -20.57 -9.21 -30.44
CA GLY A 124 -20.69 -10.06 -31.63
C GLY A 124 -20.75 -9.31 -32.96
N VAL A 125 -20.83 -7.98 -32.96
CA VAL A 125 -20.83 -7.16 -34.20
C VAL A 125 -19.56 -7.31 -35.03
N GLU A 126 -18.45 -7.71 -34.39
CA GLU A 126 -17.16 -7.94 -35.03
C GLU A 126 -17.11 -9.22 -35.90
N GLN A 127 -18.08 -10.12 -35.76
CA GLN A 127 -18.12 -11.41 -36.48
C GLN A 127 -16.80 -12.20 -36.44
N GLY A 128 -16.09 -12.13 -35.31
CA GLY A 128 -14.80 -12.79 -35.10
C GLY A 128 -13.56 -12.01 -35.55
N ASN A 129 -13.72 -10.89 -36.27
CA ASN A 129 -12.61 -10.06 -36.74
C ASN A 129 -12.71 -8.60 -36.25
N PRO A 130 -12.33 -8.32 -34.98
CA PRO A 130 -12.36 -6.97 -34.41
C PRO A 130 -11.61 -5.91 -35.23
N SER A 131 -10.44 -6.25 -35.80
CA SER A 131 -9.62 -5.29 -36.56
C SER A 131 -10.35 -4.76 -37.77
N LYS A 132 -10.88 -5.66 -38.62
CA LYS A 132 -11.61 -5.28 -39.84
C LYS A 132 -12.85 -4.46 -39.51
N PHE A 133 -13.64 -4.91 -38.53
CA PHE A 133 -14.83 -4.19 -38.09
C PHE A 133 -14.51 -2.75 -37.66
N LEU A 134 -13.44 -2.56 -36.88
CA LEU A 134 -13.07 -1.24 -36.37
C LEU A 134 -12.46 -0.35 -37.46
N GLU A 135 -11.72 -0.91 -38.40
CA GLU A 135 -11.19 -0.19 -39.56
C GLU A 135 -12.30 0.32 -40.48
N GLU A 136 -13.42 -0.39 -40.59
CA GLU A 136 -14.61 0.02 -41.35
C GLU A 136 -15.53 0.97 -40.58
N ALA A 137 -15.76 0.71 -39.29
CA ALA A 137 -16.73 1.45 -38.48
C ALA A 137 -16.19 2.82 -38.01
N LEU A 138 -14.91 2.92 -37.65
CA LEU A 138 -14.35 4.15 -37.07
C LEU A 138 -14.30 5.35 -38.03
N PRO A 139 -13.94 5.21 -39.32
CA PRO A 139 -13.94 6.34 -40.25
C PRO A 139 -15.33 6.97 -40.38
N ALA A 140 -16.37 6.14 -40.52
CA ALA A 140 -17.75 6.59 -40.63
C ALA A 140 -18.25 7.23 -39.32
N LEU A 141 -17.97 6.59 -38.17
CA LEU A 141 -18.40 7.06 -36.85
C LEU A 141 -17.76 8.41 -36.48
N LEU A 142 -16.48 8.60 -36.82
CA LEU A 142 -15.70 9.79 -36.44
C LEU A 142 -15.61 10.84 -37.55
N LYS A 143 -16.31 10.63 -38.69
CA LYS A 143 -16.30 11.53 -39.85
C LYS A 143 -14.87 11.91 -40.28
N LEU A 144 -13.99 10.91 -40.35
CA LEU A 144 -12.58 11.15 -40.68
C LEU A 144 -12.40 11.53 -42.15
N PRO A 145 -11.32 12.26 -42.50
CA PRO A 145 -10.98 12.54 -43.88
C PRO A 145 -10.83 11.26 -44.70
N ALA A 146 -11.29 11.28 -45.95
CA ALA A 146 -11.12 10.18 -46.89
C ALA A 146 -9.63 9.83 -47.03
N GLY A 147 -9.30 8.52 -46.99
CA GLY A 147 -7.91 8.04 -47.05
C GLY A 147 -7.16 8.02 -45.72
N THR A 148 -7.83 8.30 -44.59
CA THR A 148 -7.20 8.12 -43.27
C THR A 148 -6.96 6.65 -42.99
N ASP A 149 -5.70 6.24 -42.95
CA ASP A 149 -5.32 4.85 -42.69
C ASP A 149 -5.22 4.56 -41.17
N ILE A 150 -6.20 3.80 -40.67
CA ILE A 150 -6.38 3.42 -39.26
C ILE A 150 -5.55 2.18 -38.87
N SER A 151 -4.82 1.56 -39.80
CA SER A 151 -4.07 0.30 -39.62
C SER A 151 -3.82 -0.12 -38.18
N THR A 152 -4.52 -1.17 -37.76
CA THR A 152 -4.46 -1.70 -36.39
C THR A 152 -3.37 -2.76 -36.26
N GLU A 153 -2.54 -2.67 -35.22
CA GLU A 153 -1.59 -3.75 -34.88
C GLU A 153 -2.34 -4.93 -34.25
N ARG A 154 -3.29 -4.62 -33.37
CA ARG A 154 -4.09 -5.61 -32.64
C ARG A 154 -5.40 -4.99 -32.19
N ALA A 155 -6.51 -5.67 -32.44
CA ALA A 155 -7.80 -5.32 -31.88
C ALA A 155 -8.46 -6.55 -31.25
N HIS A 156 -9.02 -6.39 -30.06
CA HIS A 156 -9.72 -7.46 -29.35
C HIS A 156 -10.71 -6.87 -28.35
N ARG A 157 -11.68 -7.66 -27.90
CA ARG A 157 -12.45 -7.30 -26.70
C ARG A 157 -11.66 -7.60 -25.44
N SER A 158 -11.96 -6.89 -24.35
CA SER A 158 -11.35 -7.19 -23.05
C SER A 158 -11.55 -8.66 -22.68
N LEU A 159 -10.55 -9.26 -22.04
CA LEU A 159 -10.51 -10.68 -21.67
C LEU A 159 -11.51 -11.10 -20.57
N ALA A 160 -12.42 -10.20 -20.16
CA ALA A 160 -13.48 -10.52 -19.22
C ALA A 160 -14.45 -11.57 -19.81
N PRO A 161 -15.11 -12.39 -18.96
CA PRO A 161 -16.17 -13.29 -19.39
C PRO A 161 -17.25 -12.57 -20.19
N ARG A 162 -17.84 -13.26 -21.16
CA ARG A 162 -18.91 -12.69 -21.98
C ARG A 162 -20.08 -12.28 -21.07
N PRO A 163 -20.55 -11.02 -21.16
CA PRO A 163 -21.64 -10.54 -20.34
C PRO A 163 -22.96 -11.23 -20.72
N GLY A 164 -23.85 -11.37 -19.73
CA GLY A 164 -25.21 -11.87 -19.95
C GLY A 164 -26.11 -10.84 -20.66
N PRO A 165 -27.34 -11.24 -21.04
CA PRO A 165 -28.29 -10.31 -21.65
C PRO A 165 -28.58 -9.12 -20.72
N GLY A 166 -28.60 -7.91 -21.28
CA GLY A 166 -28.83 -6.66 -20.54
C GLY A 166 -27.62 -6.11 -19.77
N GLN A 167 -26.52 -6.85 -19.68
CA GLN A 167 -25.27 -6.35 -19.09
C GLN A 167 -24.49 -5.51 -20.10
N ARG A 168 -23.58 -4.66 -19.60
CA ARG A 168 -22.76 -3.78 -20.46
C ARG A 168 -21.81 -4.63 -21.33
N PRO A 169 -21.72 -4.35 -22.64
CA PRO A 169 -20.83 -5.07 -23.53
C PRO A 169 -19.36 -4.83 -23.16
N ARG A 170 -18.51 -5.81 -23.44
CA ARG A 170 -17.06 -5.69 -23.22
C ARG A 170 -16.47 -4.66 -24.17
N PRO A 171 -15.60 -3.78 -23.66
CA PRO A 171 -14.94 -2.80 -24.50
C PRO A 171 -13.95 -3.45 -25.45
N PHE A 172 -13.77 -2.82 -26.60
CA PHE A 172 -12.62 -3.08 -27.46
C PHE A 172 -11.38 -2.39 -26.91
N ILE A 173 -10.25 -3.07 -27.03
CA ILE A 173 -8.91 -2.55 -26.83
C ILE A 173 -8.20 -2.68 -28.17
N ILE A 174 -7.82 -1.55 -28.73
CA ILE A 174 -7.16 -1.46 -30.04
C ILE A 174 -5.79 -0.85 -29.84
N LYS A 175 -4.75 -1.50 -30.36
CA LYS A 175 -3.40 -0.94 -30.50
C LYS A 175 -3.21 -0.49 -31.94
N LEU A 176 -2.97 0.81 -32.11
CA LEU A 176 -2.75 1.42 -33.42
C LEU A 176 -1.26 1.39 -33.78
N LEU A 177 -0.94 1.24 -35.06
CA LEU A 177 0.45 1.28 -35.52
C LEU A 177 1.08 2.66 -35.33
N ARG A 178 0.30 3.73 -35.50
CA ARG A 178 0.80 5.12 -35.51
C ARG A 178 0.17 5.95 -34.38
N PHE A 179 1.03 6.51 -33.53
CA PHE A 179 0.60 7.40 -32.44
C PHE A 179 -0.20 8.63 -32.92
N PRO A 180 0.15 9.32 -34.02
CA PRO A 180 -0.65 10.45 -34.50
C PRO A 180 -2.09 10.09 -34.88
N VAL A 181 -2.30 8.88 -35.43
CA VAL A 181 -3.64 8.37 -35.77
C VAL A 181 -4.46 8.17 -34.49
N LYS A 182 -3.84 7.64 -33.43
CA LYS A 182 -4.47 7.51 -32.12
C LYS A 182 -4.93 8.86 -31.56
N GLU A 183 -4.09 9.90 -31.66
CA GLU A 183 -4.45 11.24 -31.22
C GLU A 183 -5.56 11.86 -32.07
N LEU A 184 -5.54 11.64 -33.38
CA LEU A 184 -6.58 12.09 -34.31
C LEU A 184 -7.94 11.49 -33.91
N LEU A 185 -8.02 10.17 -33.72
CA LEU A 185 -9.27 9.49 -33.35
C LEU A 185 -9.85 10.03 -32.04
N LEU A 186 -9.01 10.23 -31.02
CA LEU A 186 -9.43 10.77 -29.72
C LEU A 186 -9.84 12.24 -29.80
N ARG A 187 -9.23 13.02 -30.69
CA ARG A 187 -9.59 14.42 -30.93
C ARG A 187 -10.92 14.51 -31.66
N SER A 188 -11.09 13.80 -32.77
CA SER A 188 -12.34 13.74 -33.53
C SER A 188 -13.52 13.29 -32.66
N ALA A 189 -13.31 12.29 -31.79
CA ALA A 189 -14.33 11.84 -30.85
C ALA A 189 -14.73 12.95 -29.85
N ARG A 190 -13.77 13.76 -29.38
CA ARG A 190 -14.04 14.87 -28.47
C ARG A 190 -14.78 16.01 -29.15
N ASP A 191 -14.39 16.34 -30.38
CA ASP A 191 -14.96 17.46 -31.14
C ASP A 191 -16.40 17.16 -31.59
N LEU A 192 -16.70 15.91 -31.93
CA LEU A 192 -18.07 15.45 -32.23
C LEU A 192 -18.94 15.31 -30.97
N GLY A 193 -18.33 15.05 -29.81
CA GLY A 193 -19.02 14.93 -28.54
C GLY A 193 -19.73 13.59 -28.38
N THR A 194 -20.98 13.48 -28.84
CA THR A 194 -21.77 12.25 -28.73
C THR A 194 -21.63 11.43 -30.00
N LEU A 195 -21.15 10.20 -29.86
CA LEU A 195 -21.01 9.24 -30.94
C LEU A 195 -22.08 8.16 -30.81
N GLU A 196 -22.76 7.87 -31.92
CA GLU A 196 -23.80 6.86 -31.99
C GLU A 196 -23.55 5.93 -33.17
N TRP A 197 -23.69 4.63 -32.93
CA TRP A 197 -23.57 3.59 -33.94
C TRP A 197 -24.78 2.66 -33.81
N GLU A 198 -25.62 2.59 -34.85
CA GLU A 198 -26.85 1.78 -34.84
C GLU A 198 -27.71 1.97 -33.57
N GLY A 199 -27.89 3.22 -33.14
CA GLY A 199 -28.63 3.56 -31.91
C GLY A 199 -27.90 3.30 -30.59
N HIS A 200 -26.66 2.81 -30.63
CA HIS A 200 -25.82 2.57 -29.45
C HIS A 200 -24.82 3.70 -29.24
N LYS A 201 -24.76 4.23 -28.02
CA LYS A 201 -23.79 5.26 -27.65
C LYS A 201 -22.38 4.69 -27.55
N ILE A 202 -21.46 5.24 -28.33
CA ILE A 202 -20.07 4.83 -28.38
C ILE A 202 -19.19 5.84 -27.64
N LEU A 203 -18.22 5.34 -26.87
CA LEU A 203 -17.27 6.18 -26.14
C LEU A 203 -15.84 5.72 -26.39
N LEU A 204 -14.96 6.66 -26.73
CA LEU A 204 -13.54 6.42 -26.96
C LEU A 204 -12.70 7.05 -25.85
N PHE A 205 -11.80 6.28 -25.27
CA PHE A 205 -10.89 6.74 -24.23
C PHE A 205 -9.45 6.28 -24.49
N PRO A 206 -8.44 7.04 -24.04
CA PRO A 206 -7.09 6.50 -23.92
C PRO A 206 -7.09 5.27 -23.01
N ASP A 207 -6.32 4.25 -23.38
CA ASP A 207 -6.04 3.12 -22.50
C ASP A 207 -4.93 3.53 -21.53
N LEU A 208 -5.23 3.56 -20.23
CA LEU A 208 -4.33 4.00 -19.17
C LEU A 208 -4.23 2.92 -18.10
N SER A 209 -3.10 2.82 -17.41
CA SER A 209 -2.94 1.91 -16.28
C SER A 209 -3.99 2.17 -15.20
N ARG A 210 -4.26 1.17 -14.36
CA ARG A 210 -5.23 1.33 -13.27
C ARG A 210 -4.81 2.44 -12.29
N ALA A 211 -3.54 2.47 -11.91
CA ALA A 211 -3.02 3.46 -10.97
C ALA A 211 -3.11 4.89 -11.53
N LEU A 212 -2.87 5.07 -12.83
CA LEU A 212 -3.03 6.38 -13.48
C LEU A 212 -4.50 6.79 -13.59
N GLN A 213 -5.40 5.84 -13.88
CA GLN A 213 -6.84 6.11 -13.86
C GLN A 213 -7.30 6.54 -12.46
N ASP A 214 -6.81 5.90 -11.41
CA ASP A 214 -7.15 6.23 -10.01
C ASP A 214 -6.63 7.63 -9.62
N ARG A 215 -5.39 7.98 -9.99
CA ARG A 215 -4.87 9.36 -9.84
C ARG A 215 -5.73 10.38 -10.56
N ARG A 216 -6.13 10.10 -11.82
CA ARG A 216 -7.02 10.99 -12.58
C ARG A 216 -8.43 11.09 -12.00
N ARG A 217 -8.92 10.04 -11.35
CA ARG A 217 -10.24 10.03 -10.67
C ARG A 217 -10.30 11.00 -9.49
N GLN A 218 -9.18 11.25 -8.81
CA GLN A 218 -9.13 12.19 -7.69
C GLN A 218 -9.54 13.61 -8.11
N PHE A 219 -9.25 14.01 -9.35
CA PHE A 219 -9.65 15.31 -9.89
C PHE A 219 -11.13 15.42 -10.29
N LEU A 220 -11.96 14.37 -10.12
CA LEU A 220 -13.36 14.41 -10.55
C LEU A 220 -14.20 15.45 -9.78
N SER A 221 -13.95 15.61 -8.47
CA SER A 221 -14.59 16.63 -7.63
C SER A 221 -14.28 18.03 -8.16
N VAL A 222 -12.99 18.34 -8.32
CA VAL A 222 -12.48 19.62 -8.82
C VAL A 222 -13.04 19.93 -10.21
N LYS A 223 -12.99 18.95 -11.12
CA LYS A 223 -13.53 19.09 -12.48
C LYS A 223 -15.03 19.39 -12.50
N ARG A 224 -15.79 18.90 -11.53
CA ARG A 224 -17.23 19.23 -11.40
C ARG A 224 -17.38 20.70 -11.02
N ILE A 225 -16.69 21.15 -9.97
CA ILE A 225 -16.72 22.54 -9.51
C ILE A 225 -16.29 23.50 -10.63
N LEU A 226 -15.24 23.17 -11.39
CA LEU A 226 -14.78 24.00 -12.50
C LEU A 226 -15.79 24.07 -13.65
N ARG A 227 -16.54 22.99 -13.93
CA ARG A 227 -17.64 23.04 -14.90
C ARG A 227 -18.78 23.92 -14.41
N ASP A 228 -19.16 23.77 -13.14
CA ASP A 228 -20.27 24.54 -12.56
C ASP A 228 -19.95 26.04 -12.57
N LYS A 229 -18.67 26.40 -12.39
CA LYS A 229 -18.15 27.77 -12.48
C LYS A 229 -17.80 28.23 -13.91
N MET A 230 -18.03 27.40 -14.93
CA MET A 230 -17.69 27.67 -16.34
C MET A 230 -16.21 28.06 -16.56
N ILE A 231 -15.29 27.54 -15.74
CA ILE A 231 -13.86 27.79 -15.83
C ILE A 231 -13.24 26.80 -16.82
N LYS A 232 -12.41 27.29 -17.74
CA LYS A 232 -11.70 26.45 -18.71
C LYS A 232 -10.63 25.63 -18.00
N TYR A 233 -10.64 24.31 -18.20
CA TYR A 233 -9.62 23.41 -17.66
C TYR A 233 -9.30 22.26 -18.61
N GLY A 234 -8.17 21.60 -18.36
CA GLY A 234 -7.78 20.37 -19.03
C GLY A 234 -6.95 19.48 -18.11
N LEU A 235 -7.17 18.16 -18.18
CA LEU A 235 -6.37 17.17 -17.45
C LEU A 235 -5.36 16.53 -18.41
N PHE A 236 -4.08 16.78 -18.17
CA PHE A 236 -2.98 16.36 -19.04
C PHE A 236 -2.28 15.12 -18.50
N TYR A 237 -1.58 14.41 -19.39
CA TYR A 237 -0.75 13.27 -19.00
C TYR A 237 0.44 13.74 -18.15
N PRO A 238 0.79 13.02 -17.06
CA PRO A 238 0.11 11.84 -16.52
C PRO A 238 -1.21 12.19 -15.83
N ALA A 239 -1.22 13.07 -14.84
CA ALA A 239 -2.42 13.52 -14.13
C ALA A 239 -2.28 14.96 -13.62
N THR A 240 -1.95 15.89 -14.52
CA THR A 240 -1.77 17.32 -14.17
C THR A 240 -3.00 18.12 -14.61
N LEU A 241 -3.71 18.73 -13.66
CA LEU A 241 -4.85 19.58 -13.97
C LEU A 241 -4.35 20.99 -14.29
N ARG A 242 -4.65 21.48 -15.49
CA ARG A 242 -4.42 22.87 -15.89
C ARG A 242 -5.73 23.61 -15.87
N VAL A 243 -5.77 24.75 -15.17
CA VAL A 243 -6.95 25.61 -15.05
C VAL A 243 -6.58 26.98 -15.56
N THR A 244 -7.40 27.54 -16.45
CA THR A 244 -7.23 28.89 -16.98
C THR A 244 -8.33 29.78 -16.40
N TYR A 245 -7.93 30.74 -15.57
CA TYR A 245 -8.83 31.69 -14.91
C TYR A 245 -8.29 33.12 -15.09
N LYS A 246 -9.15 34.03 -15.56
CA LYS A 246 -8.80 35.44 -15.83
C LYS A 246 -7.50 35.62 -16.65
N GLY A 247 -7.27 34.75 -17.63
CA GLY A 247 -6.08 34.79 -18.50
C GLY A 247 -4.82 34.14 -17.93
N MET A 248 -4.78 33.80 -16.63
CA MET A 248 -3.67 33.05 -16.02
C MET A 248 -3.95 31.55 -16.07
N THR A 249 -2.93 30.75 -16.40
CA THR A 249 -3.03 29.30 -16.41
C THR A 249 -2.15 28.70 -15.31
N SER A 250 -2.79 28.05 -14.35
CA SER A 250 -2.11 27.33 -13.26
C SER A 250 -2.15 25.83 -13.51
N SER A 251 -1.14 25.12 -13.01
CA SER A 251 -1.02 23.66 -13.14
C SER A 251 -0.94 23.04 -11.75
N PHE A 252 -1.71 21.99 -11.51
CA PHE A 252 -1.83 21.33 -10.22
C PHE A 252 -1.52 19.83 -10.37
N ALA A 253 -0.66 19.31 -9.50
CA ALA A 253 -0.27 17.90 -9.51
C ALA A 253 -1.18 17.03 -8.63
N THR A 254 -1.82 17.64 -7.62
CA THR A 254 -2.73 16.97 -6.70
C THR A 254 -4.12 17.61 -6.74
N ALA A 255 -5.15 16.82 -6.41
CA ALA A 255 -6.51 17.34 -6.32
C ALA A 255 -6.66 18.34 -5.17
N GLU A 256 -5.99 18.10 -4.04
CA GLU A 256 -6.04 18.97 -2.85
C GLU A 256 -5.48 20.38 -3.13
N GLU A 257 -4.40 20.49 -3.90
CA GLU A 257 -3.86 21.79 -4.34
C GLU A 257 -4.84 22.53 -5.25
N ALA A 258 -5.58 21.80 -6.09
CA ALA A 258 -6.50 22.38 -7.05
C ALA A 258 -7.87 22.76 -6.45
N GLU A 259 -8.21 22.21 -5.27
CA GLU A 259 -9.44 22.57 -4.53
C GLU A 259 -9.33 23.89 -3.77
N LYS A 260 -8.10 24.29 -3.41
CA LYS A 260 -7.78 25.55 -2.74
C LYS A 260 -7.88 26.74 -3.70
#